data_AF-A0A3A6N1V2-F1
#
_entry.id   AF-A0A3A6N1V2-F1
#
_cell.length_a   1.000
_cell.length_b   1.000
_cell.length_c   1.000
_cell.angle_alpha   90.00
_cell.angle_beta   90.00
_cell.angle_gamma   90.00
#
_symmetry.space_group_name_H-M   'P 1'
#
loop_
_entity.id
_entity.type
_entity.pdbx_description
1 polymer ?
#
loop_
_entity_poly.entity_id
_entity_poly.type
_entity_poly.pdbx_seq_one_letter_code
_entity_poly.pdbx_strand_id
1 'polypeptide(L)'
;MYERWLILVAVVTGLALDLLDITVVNVAIPHLMAEFGTDIDSVQWVATAYLIAMGVVIPLSAFLADTYGTRRLFIVSMGLFTLGSFLCGLAWSFNALVLFRVLQGLGGGMIMPLGLSIVYKTFPPP
;
A
#
# COMPACT_ATOMS: atom_id res chain seq x y z
N MET A 1 -24.05 6.29 15.74
CA MET A 1 -23.61 7.49 15.00
C MET A 1 -22.09 7.70 15.09
N TYR A 2 -21.49 7.60 16.29
CA TYR A 2 -20.03 7.70 16.50
C TYR A 2 -19.21 6.64 15.74
N GLU A 3 -19.67 5.39 15.68
CA GLU A 3 -18.96 4.28 15.03
C GLU A 3 -18.69 4.52 13.53
N ARG A 4 -19.62 5.16 12.81
CA ARG A 4 -19.46 5.44 11.36
C ARG A 4 -18.33 6.43 11.10
N TRP A 5 -18.17 7.41 11.99
CA TRP A 5 -17.08 8.39 11.93
C TRP A 5 -15.72 7.77 12.27
N LEU A 6 -15.67 6.84 13.24
CA LEU A 6 -14.45 6.07 13.52
C LEU A 6 -14.01 5.22 12.33
N ILE A 7 -14.96 4.57 11.65
CA ILE A 7 -14.68 3.81 10.42
C ILE A 7 -14.11 4.74 9.35
N LEU A 8 -14.71 5.92 9.16
CA LEU A 8 -14.23 6.90 8.19
C LEU A 8 -12.79 7.34 8.49
N VAL A 9 -12.50 7.69 9.74
CA VAL A 9 -11.15 8.10 10.16
C VAL A 9 -10.14 6.98 9.89
N ALA A 10 -10.44 5.74 10.28
CA ALA A 10 -9.56 4.61 10.06
C ALA A 10 -9.26 4.38 8.57
N VAL A 11 -10.29 4.46 7.71
CA VAL A 11 -10.14 4.31 6.27
C VAL A 11 -9.32 5.46 5.67
N VAL A 12 -9.68 6.71 5.99
CA VAL A 12 -8.99 7.90 5.46
C VAL A 12 -7.53 7.93 5.88
N THR A 13 -7.20 7.56 7.11
CA THR A 13 -5.80 7.44 7.55
C THR A 13 -5.07 6.38 6.74
N GLY A 14 -5.67 5.21 6.49
CA GLY A 14 -5.07 4.18 5.64
C GLY A 14 -4.79 4.67 4.22
N LEU A 15 -5.76 5.36 3.61
CA LEU A 15 -5.61 5.96 2.27
C LEU A 15 -4.52 7.03 2.23
N ALA A 16 -4.46 7.89 3.25
CA ALA A 16 -3.45 8.93 3.33
C ALA A 16 -2.05 8.34 3.49
N LEU A 17 -1.87 7.31 4.30
CA LEU A 17 -0.59 6.63 4.47
C LEU A 17 -0.12 5.93 3.19
N ASP A 18 -1.03 5.27 2.47
CA ASP A 18 -0.74 4.65 1.17
C ASP A 18 -0.29 5.70 0.13
N LEU A 19 -1.01 6.82 0.05
CA LEU A 19 -0.66 7.92 -0.85
C LEU A 19 0.69 8.56 -0.49
N LEU A 20 0.97 8.74 0.81
CA LEU A 20 2.24 9.28 1.28
C LEU A 20 3.40 8.36 0.88
N ASP A 21 3.28 7.05 1.04
CA ASP A 21 4.36 6.11 0.70
C ASP A 21 4.76 6.18 -0.78
N ILE A 22 3.78 6.28 -1.69
CA ILE A 22 4.02 6.42 -3.13
C ILE A 22 4.89 7.65 -3.44
N THR A 23 4.73 8.72 -2.66
CA THR A 23 5.47 9.97 -2.87
C THR A 23 6.83 10.00 -2.17
N VAL A 24 6.93 9.41 -0.97
CA VAL A 24 8.15 9.42 -0.15
C VAL A 24 9.32 8.75 -0.86
N VAL A 25 9.08 7.65 -1.59
CA VAL A 25 10.13 6.94 -2.33
C VAL A 25 10.83 7.83 -3.34
N ASN A 26 10.05 8.62 -4.10
CA ASN A 26 10.61 9.47 -5.14
C ASN A 26 11.52 10.55 -4.57
N VAL A 27 11.22 11.04 -3.37
CA VAL A 27 12.08 11.99 -2.64
C VAL A 27 13.33 11.29 -2.08
N ALA A 28 13.21 10.01 -1.72
CA ALA A 28 14.30 9.22 -1.13
C ALA A 28 15.30 8.67 -2.16
N ILE A 29 15.01 8.72 -3.47
CA ILE A 29 15.87 8.16 -4.53
C ILE A 29 17.36 8.52 -4.38
N PRO A 30 17.76 9.79 -4.24
CA PRO A 30 19.18 10.15 -4.12
C PRO A 30 19.83 9.55 -2.86
N HIS A 31 19.08 9.42 -1.77
CA HIS A 31 19.58 8.81 -0.54
C HIS A 31 19.72 7.29 -0.69
N LEU A 32 18.77 6.63 -1.33
CA LEU A 32 18.83 5.19 -1.61
C LEU A 32 20.01 4.84 -2.52
N MET A 33 20.30 5.67 -3.52
CA MET A 33 21.49 5.50 -4.39
C MET A 33 22.78 5.59 -3.59
N ALA A 34 22.89 6.57 -2.68
CA ALA A 34 24.08 6.74 -1.85
C ALA A 34 24.25 5.59 -0.84
N GLU A 35 23.17 5.16 -0.19
CA GLU A 35 23.19 4.09 0.82
C GLU A 35 23.57 2.73 0.22
N PHE A 36 22.98 2.39 -0.93
CA PHE A 36 23.18 1.08 -1.57
C PHE A 36 24.24 1.09 -2.67
N GLY A 37 24.83 2.25 -2.99
CA GLY A 37 25.83 2.39 -4.04
C GLY A 37 25.31 2.03 -5.44
N THR A 38 24.03 2.32 -5.73
CA THR A 38 23.37 1.96 -7.00
C THR A 38 23.24 3.15 -7.94
N ASP A 39 23.06 2.85 -9.23
CA ASP A 39 22.69 3.83 -10.23
C ASP A 39 21.17 4.10 -10.25
N ILE A 40 20.78 5.10 -11.03
CA ILE A 40 19.39 5.53 -11.16
C ILE A 40 18.50 4.45 -11.81
N ASP A 41 19.05 3.71 -12.77
CA ASP A 41 18.33 2.65 -13.48
C ASP A 41 17.96 1.50 -12.52
N SER A 42 18.88 1.16 -11.61
CA SER A 42 18.59 0.19 -10.55
C SER A 42 17.56 0.75 -9.57
N VAL A 43 17.79 1.94 -8.99
CA VAL A 43 16.96 2.44 -7.88
C VAL A 43 15.49 2.70 -8.27
N GLN A 44 15.21 2.94 -9.55
CA GLN A 44 13.84 3.04 -10.07
C GLN A 44 13.02 1.77 -9.83
N TRP A 45 13.65 0.60 -9.72
CA TRP A 45 12.95 -0.65 -9.40
C TRP A 45 12.27 -0.65 -8.04
N VAL A 46 12.69 0.21 -7.10
CA VAL A 46 12.02 0.38 -5.80
C VAL A 46 10.57 0.85 -6.00
N ALA A 47 10.35 1.82 -6.88
CA ALA A 47 9.01 2.30 -7.22
C ALA A 47 8.30 1.36 -8.21
N THR A 48 9.01 0.89 -9.25
CA THR A 48 8.43 0.06 -10.31
C THR A 48 7.90 -1.27 -9.76
N ALA A 49 8.65 -1.95 -8.89
CA ALA A 49 8.21 -3.23 -8.32
C ALA A 49 6.95 -3.08 -7.45
N TYR A 50 6.87 -1.99 -6.68
CA TYR A 50 5.68 -1.62 -5.91
C TYR A 50 4.47 -1.41 -6.82
N LEU A 51 4.62 -0.61 -7.88
CA LEU A 51 3.54 -0.31 -8.83
C LEU A 51 3.08 -1.53 -9.63
N ILE A 52 4.00 -2.41 -10.04
CA ILE A 52 3.65 -3.68 -10.69
C ILE A 52 2.80 -4.54 -9.75
N ALA A 53 3.22 -4.69 -8.49
CA ALA A 53 2.47 -5.45 -7.49
C ALA A 53 1.06 -4.87 -7.28
N MET A 54 0.95 -3.54 -7.12
CA MET A 54 -0.34 -2.86 -7.06
C MET A 54 -1.20 -3.14 -8.30
N GLY A 55 -0.63 -2.97 -9.49
CA GLY A 55 -1.32 -3.16 -10.76
C GLY A 55 -1.94 -4.56 -10.91
N VAL A 56 -1.31 -5.57 -10.33
CA VAL A 56 -1.85 -6.94 -10.28
C VAL A 56 -3.01 -7.07 -9.28
N VAL A 57 -2.88 -6.52 -8.07
CA VAL A 57 -3.88 -6.72 -7.00
C VAL A 57 -5.09 -5.79 -7.07
N ILE A 58 -4.97 -4.62 -7.69
CA ILE A 58 -6.08 -3.66 -7.87
C ILE A 58 -7.30 -4.34 -8.53
N PRO A 59 -7.19 -4.97 -9.72
CA PRO A 59 -8.35 -5.63 -10.34
C PRO A 59 -8.83 -6.85 -9.54
N LEU A 60 -7.92 -7.57 -8.88
CA LEU A 60 -8.25 -8.72 -8.03
C LEU A 60 -8.99 -8.32 -6.75
N SER A 61 -8.83 -7.09 -6.29
CA SER A 61 -9.42 -6.62 -5.02
C SER A 61 -10.94 -6.76 -4.99
N ALA A 62 -11.64 -6.52 -6.12
CA ALA A 62 -13.08 -6.68 -6.21
C ALA A 62 -13.51 -8.14 -6.00
N PHE A 63 -12.91 -9.07 -6.76
CA PHE A 63 -13.17 -10.50 -6.64
C PHE A 63 -12.86 -11.03 -5.23
N LEU A 64 -11.72 -10.63 -4.67
CA LEU A 64 -11.32 -11.02 -3.32
C LEU A 64 -12.25 -10.42 -2.26
N ALA A 65 -12.74 -9.19 -2.45
CA ALA A 65 -13.68 -8.56 -1.54
C ALA A 65 -15.03 -9.25 -1.53
N ASP A 66 -15.51 -9.70 -2.70
CA ASP A 66 -16.76 -10.46 -2.82
C ASP A 66 -16.62 -11.87 -2.21
N THR A 67 -15.44 -12.48 -2.32
CA THR A 67 -15.17 -13.84 -1.80
C THR A 67 -14.91 -13.87 -0.30
N TYR A 68 -14.07 -12.96 0.22
CA TYR A 68 -13.58 -12.99 1.61
C TYR A 68 -14.17 -11.88 2.50
N GLY A 69 -14.90 -10.94 1.91
CA GLY A 69 -15.51 -9.79 2.58
C GLY A 69 -14.59 -8.57 2.64
N THR A 70 -15.13 -7.42 2.22
CA THR A 70 -14.41 -6.13 2.13
C THR A 70 -13.69 -5.73 3.43
N ARG A 71 -14.34 -5.87 4.59
CA ARG A 71 -13.77 -5.47 5.90
C ARG A 71 -12.54 -6.29 6.28
N ARG A 72 -12.60 -7.62 6.11
CA ARG A 72 -11.48 -8.51 6.44
C ARG A 72 -10.32 -8.26 5.50
N LEU A 73 -10.59 -8.12 4.21
CA LEU A 73 -9.57 -7.87 3.22
C LEU A 73 -8.89 -6.50 3.42
N PHE A 74 -9.63 -5.47 3.82
CA PHE A 74 -9.06 -4.16 4.16
C PHE A 74 -8.06 -4.25 5.33
N ILE A 75 -8.41 -4.99 6.39
CA ILE A 75 -7.50 -5.18 7.54
C ILE A 75 -6.24 -5.96 7.14
N VAL A 76 -6.39 -7.01 6.33
CA VAL A 76 -5.26 -7.78 5.81
C VAL A 76 -4.35 -6.92 4.93
N SER A 77 -4.95 -6.15 4.02
CA SER A 77 -4.24 -5.20 3.14
C SER A 77 -3.45 -4.16 3.93
N MET A 78 -4.07 -3.55 4.95
CA MET A 78 -3.40 -2.62 5.87
C MET A 78 -2.25 -3.26 6.64
N GLY A 79 -2.45 -4.49 7.12
CA GLY A 79 -1.40 -5.25 7.81
C GLY A 79 -0.22 -5.58 6.89
N LEU A 80 -0.50 -5.99 5.66
CA LEU A 80 0.51 -6.31 4.65
C LEU A 80 1.30 -5.07 4.22
N PHE A 81 0.60 -3.95 4.00
CA PHE A 81 1.22 -2.66 3.71
C PHE A 81 2.15 -2.25 4.86
N THR A 82 1.66 -2.28 6.09
CA THR A 82 2.43 -1.86 7.27
C THR A 82 3.65 -2.75 7.50
N LEU A 83 3.50 -4.07 7.34
CA LEU A 83 4.62 -5.00 7.42
C LEU A 83 5.65 -4.74 6.31
N GLY A 84 5.18 -4.54 5.08
CA GLY A 84 6.03 -4.16 3.95
C GLY A 84 6.81 -2.88 4.21
N SER A 85 6.13 -1.81 4.68
CA SER A 85 6.75 -0.53 5.05
C SER A 85 7.83 -0.71 6.12
N PHE A 86 7.55 -1.52 7.14
CA PHE A 86 8.49 -1.80 8.20
C PHE A 86 9.72 -2.56 7.70
N LEU A 87 9.52 -3.59 6.87
CA LEU A 87 10.60 -4.36 6.27
C LEU A 87 11.45 -3.53 5.32
N CYS A 88 10.85 -2.61 4.54
CA CYS A 88 11.57 -1.66 3.71
C CYS A 88 12.54 -0.79 4.55
N GLY A 89 12.12 -0.36 5.74
CA GLY A 89 12.98 0.40 6.66
C GLY A 89 14.12 -0.42 7.28
N LEU A 90 14.03 -1.75 7.26
CA LEU A 90 15.05 -2.68 7.75
C LEU A 90 15.84 -3.37 6.63
N ALA A 91 15.69 -2.91 5.38
CA ALA A 91 16.31 -3.56 4.24
C ALA A 91 17.85 -3.50 4.33
N TRP A 92 18.49 -4.66 4.33
CA TRP A 92 19.95 -4.80 4.41
C TRP A 92 20.64 -4.83 3.04
N SER A 93 19.86 -4.82 1.96
CA SER A 93 20.37 -4.80 0.59
C SER A 93 19.33 -4.24 -0.36
N PHE A 94 19.79 -3.75 -1.52
CA PHE A 94 18.93 -3.22 -2.57
C PHE A 94 17.87 -4.24 -3.02
N ASN A 95 18.28 -5.48 -3.27
CA ASN A 95 17.35 -6.54 -3.71
C ASN A 95 16.31 -6.87 -2.62
N ALA A 96 16.71 -6.86 -1.34
CA ALA A 96 15.76 -7.05 -0.24
C ALA A 96 14.73 -5.90 -0.19
N LEU A 97 15.17 -4.65 -0.37
CA LEU A 97 14.27 -3.49 -0.46
C LEU A 97 13.27 -3.65 -1.60
N VAL A 98 13.70 -4.06 -2.79
CA VAL A 98 12.82 -4.29 -3.95
C VAL A 98 11.80 -5.41 -3.65
N LEU A 99 12.22 -6.50 -3.02
CA LEU A 99 11.30 -7.58 -2.63
C LEU A 99 10.26 -7.12 -1.58
N PHE A 100 10.68 -6.33 -0.59
CA PHE A 100 9.77 -5.77 0.40
C PHE A 100 8.80 -4.76 -0.21
N ARG A 101 9.24 -4.01 -1.23
CA ARG A 101 8.36 -3.14 -2.03
C ARG A 101 7.28 -3.91 -2.78
N VAL A 102 7.59 -5.10 -3.29
CA VAL A 102 6.56 -5.99 -3.87
C VAL A 102 5.53 -6.36 -2.81
N LEU A 103 5.99 -6.84 -1.64
CA LEU A 103 5.10 -7.21 -0.53
C LEU A 103 4.21 -6.04 -0.09
N GLN A 104 4.81 -4.86 0.06
CA GLN A 104 4.12 -3.63 0.40
C GLN A 104 3.07 -3.25 -0.65
N GLY A 105 3.40 -3.34 -1.94
CA GLY A 105 2.51 -3.02 -3.06
C GLY A 105 1.33 -3.97 -3.20
N LEU A 106 1.50 -5.26 -2.87
CA LEU A 106 0.39 -6.20 -2.74
C LEU A 106 -0.59 -5.77 -1.65
N GLY A 107 -0.09 -5.18 -0.56
CA GLY A 107 -0.92 -4.58 0.49
C GLY A 107 -1.59 -3.29 0.02
N GLY A 108 -0.78 -2.30 -0.41
CA GLY A 108 -1.20 -0.95 -0.77
C GLY A 108 -2.24 -0.90 -1.89
N GLY A 109 -2.06 -1.73 -2.93
CA GLY A 109 -2.95 -1.76 -4.10
C GLY A 109 -4.41 -2.09 -3.78
N MET A 110 -4.69 -2.74 -2.65
CA MET A 110 -6.05 -3.04 -2.22
C MET A 110 -6.65 -1.98 -1.28
N ILE A 111 -5.85 -1.12 -0.64
CA ILE A 111 -6.33 -0.18 0.39
C ILE A 111 -7.35 0.78 -0.22
N MET A 112 -7.03 1.37 -1.38
CA MET A 112 -7.89 2.35 -2.04
C MET A 112 -9.27 1.82 -2.46
N PRO A 113 -9.37 0.77 -3.30
CA PRO A 113 -10.68 0.25 -3.72
C PRO A 113 -11.52 -0.28 -2.55
N LEU A 114 -10.89 -0.94 -1.58
CA LEU A 114 -11.60 -1.48 -0.42
C LEU A 114 -12.06 -0.36 0.54
N GLY A 115 -11.22 0.64 0.76
CA GLY A 115 -11.53 1.80 1.58
C GLY A 115 -12.74 2.55 1.03
N LEU A 116 -12.75 2.85 -0.27
CA LEU A 116 -13.90 3.48 -0.93
C LEU A 116 -15.16 2.63 -0.79
N SER A 117 -15.07 1.31 -1.00
CA SER A 117 -16.20 0.38 -0.82
C SER A 117 -16.76 0.40 0.61
N ILE A 118 -15.90 0.45 1.63
CA ILE A 118 -16.31 0.56 3.04
C ILE A 118 -17.04 1.87 3.29
N VAL A 119 -16.52 2.99 2.78
CA VAL A 119 -17.15 4.31 2.96
C VAL A 119 -18.53 4.34 2.30
N TYR A 120 -18.67 3.88 1.06
CA TYR A 120 -19.95 3.82 0.36
C TYR A 120 -20.99 2.97 1.09
N LYS A 121 -20.58 1.83 1.68
CA LYS A 121 -21.48 0.97 2.48
C LYS A 121 -21.85 1.60 3.83
N THR A 122 -20.96 2.42 4.40
CA THR A 122 -21.16 3.06 5.71
C THR A 122 -22.01 4.34 5.62
N PHE A 123 -21.87 5.06 4.51
CA PHE A 123 -22.58 6.30 4.19
C PHE A 123 -23.33 6.15 2.85
N PRO A 124 -24.43 5.38 2.81
CA PRO A 124 -25.23 5.25 1.60
C PRO A 124 -25.83 6.62 1.21
N PRO A 125 -25.92 6.93 -0.10
CA PRO A 125 -26.60 8.15 -0.56
C PRO A 125 -28.07 8.15 -0.12
N PRO A 126 -28.66 9.35 0.07
CA PRO A 126 -30.06 9.51 0.49
C PRO A 126 -31.07 8.96 -0.52
#